data_AF-A0A6A4D362-F1
#
_entry.id   AF-A0A6A4D362-F1
#
_cell.length_a   1.000
_cell.length_b   1.000
_cell.length_c   1.000
_cell.angle_alpha   90.00
_cell.angle_beta   90.00
_cell.angle_gamma   90.00
#
_symmetry.space_group_name_H-M   'P 1'
#
loop_
_entity.id
_entity.type
_entity.pdbx_description
1 polymer ?
#
loop_
_entity_poly.entity_id
_entity_poly.type
_entity_poly.pdbx_seq_one_letter_code
_entity_poly.pdbx_strand_id
1 'polypeptide(L)'
;MLRSLGNDKKNAFFEYFEVNWETRKEEWVNYRRDNVPHLNNHTNNRIESGWGKIKQVVEREDPIDELIGTLIMLQEWSEEGYMKGFRSLGTRQMPIAEDAVDPELLTLAVQLSLHVYRLVREQYKFACSAEASYEVRIDGTRVELRVPSERD
;
A
#
# COMPACT_ATOMS: atom_id res chain seq x y z
N MET A 1 25.69 -27.20 -8.18
CA MET A 1 26.03 -26.63 -6.87
C MET A 1 26.67 -27.67 -5.94
N LEU A 2 26.01 -28.76 -5.56
CA LEU A 2 26.64 -29.76 -4.69
C LEU A 2 27.87 -30.44 -5.31
N ARG A 3 27.79 -30.78 -6.60
CA ARG A 3 28.92 -31.39 -7.34
C ARG A 3 30.16 -30.51 -7.40
N SER A 4 29.99 -29.19 -7.50
CA SER A 4 31.12 -28.24 -7.49
C SER A 4 31.73 -28.05 -6.10
N LEU A 5 31.02 -28.46 -5.04
CA LEU A 5 31.51 -28.52 -3.67
C LEU A 5 32.04 -29.92 -3.30
N GLY A 6 32.32 -30.79 -4.29
CA GLY A 6 32.77 -32.15 -4.03
C GLY A 6 31.70 -33.06 -3.39
N ASN A 7 30.42 -32.72 -3.54
CA ASN A 7 29.29 -33.34 -2.84
C ASN A 7 29.35 -33.23 -1.31
N ASP A 8 30.12 -32.27 -0.79
CA ASP A 8 30.17 -32.00 0.64
C ASP A 8 28.95 -31.22 1.11
N LYS A 9 28.05 -31.92 1.80
CA LYS A 9 26.85 -31.32 2.41
C LYS A 9 27.12 -30.57 3.71
N LYS A 10 28.31 -30.70 4.29
CA LYS A 10 28.73 -29.95 5.49
C LYS A 10 29.52 -28.70 5.13
N ASN A 11 29.63 -28.39 3.84
CA ASN A 11 30.27 -27.16 3.41
C ASN A 11 29.47 -25.97 3.94
N ALA A 12 30.14 -25.02 4.59
CA ALA A 12 29.50 -23.86 5.21
C ALA A 12 28.60 -23.07 4.25
N PHE A 13 28.98 -22.99 2.97
CA PHE A 13 28.15 -22.34 1.96
C PHE A 13 26.89 -23.15 1.64
N PHE A 14 26.98 -24.49 1.60
CA PHE A 14 25.82 -25.34 1.35
C PHE A 14 24.85 -25.33 2.54
N GLU A 15 25.35 -25.40 3.77
CA GLU A 15 24.52 -25.26 4.98
C GLU A 15 23.82 -23.88 5.01
N TYR A 16 24.56 -22.81 4.71
CA TYR A 16 23.98 -21.48 4.60
C TYR A 16 22.88 -21.41 3.53
N PHE A 17 23.14 -21.98 2.35
CA PHE A 17 22.20 -21.97 1.24
C PHE A 17 20.91 -22.74 1.56
N GLU A 18 21.01 -23.93 2.15
CA GLU A 18 19.85 -24.72 2.56
C GLU A 18 18.99 -23.94 3.57
N VAL A 19 19.61 -23.36 4.59
CA VAL A 19 18.88 -22.63 5.64
C VAL A 19 18.23 -21.35 5.12
N ASN A 20 18.96 -20.54 4.34
CA ASN A 20 18.53 -19.18 4.01
C ASN A 20 17.89 -19.04 2.62
N TRP A 21 18.31 -19.85 1.65
CA TRP A 21 17.88 -19.74 0.26
C TRP A 21 16.86 -20.83 -0.09
N GLU A 22 17.14 -22.10 0.19
CA GLU A 22 16.22 -23.20 -0.15
C GLU A 22 14.89 -23.08 0.61
N THR A 23 14.93 -22.70 1.89
CA THR A 23 13.72 -22.46 2.71
C THR A 23 12.82 -21.34 2.13
N ARG A 24 13.39 -20.37 1.41
CA ARG A 24 12.67 -19.23 0.83
C ARG A 24 12.48 -19.32 -0.69
N LYS A 25 12.61 -20.51 -1.28
CA LYS A 25 12.53 -20.71 -2.74
C LYS A 25 11.26 -20.16 -3.41
N GLU A 26 10.15 -20.14 -2.69
CA GLU A 26 8.90 -19.56 -3.19
C GLU A 26 9.01 -18.05 -3.49
N GLU A 27 9.93 -17.33 -2.82
CA GLU A 27 10.10 -15.88 -2.95
C GLU A 27 11.08 -15.45 -4.05
N TRP A 28 12.04 -16.31 -4.41
CA TRP A 28 13.12 -15.95 -5.36
C TRP A 28 13.19 -16.84 -6.60
N VAL A 29 12.59 -18.04 -6.59
CA VAL A 29 12.59 -18.93 -7.75
C VAL A 29 11.47 -18.55 -8.73
N ASN A 30 11.85 -18.21 -9.96
CA ASN A 30 10.91 -17.72 -10.98
C ASN A 30 9.70 -18.66 -11.19
N TYR A 31 9.92 -19.98 -11.36
CA TYR A 31 8.82 -20.92 -11.62
C TYR A 31 7.82 -21.05 -10.46
N ARG A 32 8.22 -20.69 -9.23
CA ARG A 32 7.34 -20.67 -8.05
C ARG A 32 6.53 -19.38 -7.95
N ARG A 33 6.92 -18.35 -8.68
CA ARG A 33 6.31 -17.01 -8.65
C ARG A 33 5.33 -16.74 -9.78
N ASP A 34 5.09 -17.71 -10.68
CA ASP A 34 4.20 -17.56 -11.84
C ASP A 34 2.76 -17.18 -11.47
N ASN A 35 2.30 -17.50 -10.26
CA ASN A 35 0.95 -17.14 -9.79
C ASN A 35 0.84 -15.73 -9.19
N VAL A 36 1.94 -14.97 -9.12
CA VAL A 36 1.93 -13.61 -8.57
C VAL A 36 2.04 -12.61 -9.73
N PRO A 37 1.05 -11.72 -9.94
CA PRO A 37 1.14 -10.70 -10.98
C PRO A 37 2.29 -9.75 -10.65
N HIS A 38 3.43 -9.97 -11.29
CA HIS A 38 4.64 -9.19 -11.06
C HIS A 38 4.84 -8.10 -12.11
N LEU A 39 4.01 -8.00 -13.17
CA LEU A 39 4.08 -6.95 -14.21
C LEU A 39 5.51 -6.72 -14.77
N ASN A 40 6.29 -7.80 -14.88
CA ASN A 40 7.72 -7.75 -15.25
C ASN A 40 8.63 -6.94 -14.28
N ASN A 41 8.10 -6.54 -13.13
CA ASN A 41 8.78 -5.87 -12.03
C ASN A 41 9.41 -6.90 -11.08
N HIS A 42 10.49 -7.54 -11.55
CA HIS A 42 11.28 -8.45 -10.73
C HIS A 42 12.13 -7.66 -9.74
N THR A 43 12.25 -8.14 -8.50
CA THR A 43 13.08 -7.51 -7.46
C THR A 43 14.50 -7.25 -7.94
N ASN A 44 15.06 -8.17 -8.72
CA ASN A 44 16.40 -8.03 -9.29
C ASN A 44 16.49 -6.87 -10.29
N ASN A 45 15.52 -6.74 -11.21
CA ASN A 45 15.46 -5.62 -12.16
C ASN A 45 15.39 -4.27 -11.43
N ARG A 46 14.63 -4.19 -10.34
CA ARG A 46 14.51 -2.97 -9.52
C ARG A 46 15.83 -2.63 -8.83
N ILE A 47 16.50 -3.64 -8.25
CA ILE A 47 17.80 -3.48 -7.58
C ILE A 47 18.87 -3.07 -8.60
N GLU A 48 18.98 -3.77 -9.72
CA GLU A 48 19.95 -3.48 -10.80
C GLU A 48 19.71 -2.09 -11.41
N SER A 49 18.45 -1.71 -11.63
CA SER A 49 18.11 -0.36 -12.10
C SER A 49 18.48 0.72 -11.09
N GLY A 50 18.28 0.45 -9.79
CA GLY A 50 18.71 1.34 -8.70
C GLY A 50 20.23 1.52 -8.68
N TRP A 51 20.98 0.42 -8.74
CA TRP A 51 22.44 0.45 -8.83
C TRP A 51 22.93 1.18 -10.08
N GLY A 52 22.26 1.00 -11.21
CA GLY A 52 22.56 1.70 -12.45
C GLY A 52 22.46 3.22 -12.31
N LYS A 53 21.42 3.72 -11.63
CA LYS A 53 21.24 5.15 -11.36
C LYS A 53 22.29 5.69 -10.38
N ILE A 54 22.62 4.95 -9.32
CA ILE A 54 23.64 5.38 -8.35
C ILE A 54 25.01 5.53 -9.03
N LYS A 55 25.39 4.56 -9.87
CA LYS A 55 26.65 4.60 -10.64
C LYS A 55 26.74 5.74 -11.66
N GLN A 56 25.62 6.40 -12.01
CA GLN A 56 25.64 7.58 -12.88
C GLN A 56 25.98 8.86 -12.13
N VAL A 57 25.86 8.87 -10.80
CA VAL A 57 26.01 10.05 -9.95
C VAL A 57 27.27 9.97 -9.08
N VAL A 58 27.82 8.75 -8.91
CA VAL A 58 28.95 8.47 -8.02
C VAL A 58 30.14 7.99 -8.83
N GLU A 59 31.29 8.61 -8.61
CA GLU A 59 32.58 8.18 -9.12
C GLU A 59 33.31 7.29 -8.11
N ARG A 60 34.28 6.49 -8.59
CA ARG A 60 35.01 5.55 -7.71
C ARG A 60 35.93 6.30 -6.74
N GLU A 61 36.30 7.52 -7.12
CA GLU A 61 37.23 8.41 -6.45
C GLU A 61 36.53 9.23 -5.35
N ASP A 62 35.20 9.24 -5.30
CA ASP A 62 34.42 9.97 -4.31
C ASP A 62 34.68 9.42 -2.90
N PRO A 63 34.94 10.28 -1.90
CA PRO A 63 35.10 9.85 -0.54
C PRO A 63 33.75 9.33 0.02
N ILE A 64 33.82 8.36 0.93
CA ILE A 64 32.64 7.60 1.38
C ILE A 64 31.56 8.50 2.01
N ASP A 65 31.97 9.58 2.68
CA ASP A 65 31.06 10.56 3.27
C ASP A 65 30.27 11.35 2.22
N GLU A 66 30.89 11.73 1.11
CA GLU A 66 30.23 12.39 -0.01
C GLU A 66 29.27 11.44 -0.74
N LEU A 67 29.67 10.17 -0.92
CA LEU A 67 28.81 9.12 -1.44
C LEU A 67 27.56 8.93 -0.58
N ILE A 68 27.72 8.81 0.74
CA ILE A 68 26.60 8.61 1.68
C ILE A 68 25.69 9.84 1.66
N GLY A 69 26.24 11.06 1.66
CA GLY A 69 25.46 12.29 1.57
C GLY A 69 24.62 12.36 0.29
N THR A 70 25.23 12.00 -0.83
CA THR A 70 24.56 11.96 -2.14
C THR A 70 23.43 10.93 -2.19
N LEU A 71 23.64 9.74 -1.61
CA LEU A 71 22.62 8.69 -1.53
C LEU A 71 21.42 9.11 -0.67
N ILE A 72 21.66 9.74 0.49
CA ILE A 72 20.60 10.24 1.36
C ILE A 72 19.77 11.30 0.64
N MET A 73 20.43 12.26 -0.01
CA MET A 73 19.75 13.31 -0.79
C MET A 73 18.89 12.72 -1.91
N LEU A 74 19.41 11.74 -2.68
CA LEU A 74 18.65 11.09 -3.74
C LEU A 74 17.44 10.31 -3.20
N GLN A 75 17.59 9.66 -2.05
CA GLN A 75 16.48 8.99 -1.38
C GLN A 75 15.42 9.99 -0.93
N GLU A 76 15.80 11.07 -0.26
CA GLU A 76 14.88 12.14 0.17
C GLU A 76 14.10 12.72 -1.02
N TRP A 77 14.79 13.02 -2.13
CA TRP A 77 14.14 13.50 -3.36
C TRP A 77 13.14 12.49 -3.94
N SER A 78 13.50 11.21 -3.94
CA SER A 78 12.60 10.15 -4.39
C SER A 78 11.38 10.03 -3.48
N GLU A 79 11.56 10.14 -2.17
CA GLU A 79 10.48 10.09 -1.18
C GLU A 79 9.57 11.32 -1.30
N GLU A 80 10.13 12.51 -1.47
CA GLU A 80 9.36 13.73 -1.72
C GLU A 80 8.56 13.63 -3.01
N GLY A 81 9.16 13.12 -4.09
CA GLY A 81 8.49 12.87 -5.35
C GLY A 81 7.34 11.87 -5.21
N TYR A 82 7.57 10.77 -4.48
CA TYR A 82 6.55 9.79 -4.15
C TYR A 82 5.43 10.40 -3.30
N MET A 83 5.76 11.13 -2.24
CA MET A 83 4.78 11.78 -1.36
C MET A 83 3.98 12.85 -2.09
N LYS A 84 4.62 13.61 -2.98
CA LYS A 84 3.93 14.55 -3.85
C LYS A 84 3.01 13.82 -4.82
N GLY A 85 3.46 12.73 -5.45
CA GLY A 85 2.65 11.85 -6.28
C GLY A 85 1.42 11.33 -5.52
N PHE A 86 1.66 10.68 -4.39
CA PHE A 86 0.67 10.16 -3.46
C PHE A 86 -0.35 11.23 -3.03
N ARG A 87 0.12 12.43 -2.66
CA ARG A 87 -0.74 13.57 -2.30
C ARG A 87 -1.45 14.18 -3.51
N SER A 88 -0.84 14.14 -4.69
CA SER A 88 -1.36 14.72 -5.94
C SER A 88 -2.38 13.83 -6.65
N LEU A 89 -2.39 12.52 -6.36
CA LEU A 89 -3.43 11.59 -6.79
C LEU A 89 -4.76 11.94 -6.10
N GLY A 90 -5.42 13.04 -6.51
CA GLY A 90 -6.86 13.29 -6.42
C GLY A 90 -7.60 13.05 -5.08
N THR A 91 -6.93 13.05 -3.93
CA THR A 91 -7.45 12.45 -2.67
C THR A 91 -7.59 13.42 -1.49
N ARG A 92 -7.71 14.72 -1.73
CA ARG A 92 -8.60 15.52 -0.88
C ARG A 92 -9.80 15.89 -1.70
N GLN A 93 -10.74 14.95 -1.77
CA GLN A 93 -12.07 15.26 -2.28
C GLN A 93 -12.65 16.29 -1.31
N MET A 94 -12.82 17.52 -1.77
CA MET A 94 -13.71 18.42 -1.05
C MET A 94 -15.11 17.80 -1.17
N PRO A 95 -15.86 17.66 -0.07
CA PRO A 95 -17.24 17.25 -0.16
C PRO A 95 -17.98 18.17 -1.15
N ILE A 96 -19.06 17.67 -1.72
CA ILE A 96 -20.01 18.52 -2.45
C ILE A 96 -20.39 19.66 -1.50
N ALA A 97 -20.42 20.92 -1.98
CA ALA A 97 -20.55 22.09 -1.11
C ALA A 97 -21.75 22.01 -0.13
N GLU A 98 -22.82 21.35 -0.54
CA GLU A 98 -24.01 21.04 0.28
C GLU A 98 -23.71 20.15 1.49
N ASP A 99 -22.80 19.18 1.34
CA ASP A 99 -22.45 18.20 2.36
C ASP A 99 -21.34 18.70 3.30
N ALA A 100 -20.66 19.81 2.95
CA ALA A 100 -19.59 20.40 3.76
C ALA A 100 -20.05 20.93 5.12
N VAL A 101 -21.37 21.09 5.28
CA VAL A 101 -22.02 21.47 6.55
C VAL A 101 -22.04 20.30 7.54
N ASP A 102 -22.03 19.06 7.04
CA ASP A 102 -22.09 17.86 7.87
C ASP A 102 -20.66 17.36 8.22
N PRO A 103 -20.29 17.30 9.51
CA PRO A 103 -18.95 16.91 9.93
C PRO A 103 -18.63 15.43 9.64
N GLU A 104 -19.63 14.55 9.59
CA GLU A 104 -19.47 13.12 9.32
C GLU A 104 -19.22 12.90 7.82
N LEU A 105 -20.00 13.55 6.95
CA LEU A 105 -19.77 13.50 5.50
C LEU A 105 -18.45 14.14 5.10
N LEU A 106 -18.06 15.26 5.74
CA LEU A 106 -16.75 15.89 5.52
C LEU A 106 -15.59 14.93 5.85
N THR A 107 -15.70 14.19 6.96
CA THR A 107 -14.69 13.22 7.37
C THR A 107 -14.60 12.07 6.36
N LEU A 108 -15.75 11.54 5.92
CA LEU A 108 -15.82 10.47 4.92
C LEU A 108 -15.27 10.90 3.56
N ALA A 109 -15.51 12.14 3.13
CA ALA A 109 -15.00 12.68 1.87
C ALA A 109 -13.46 12.71 1.84
N VAL A 110 -12.81 12.95 2.98
CA VAL A 110 -11.34 12.96 3.08
C VAL A 110 -10.76 11.54 3.05
N GLN A 111 -11.50 10.54 3.52
CA GLN A 111 -11.00 9.17 3.67
C GLN A 111 -11.30 8.27 2.46
N LEU A 112 -12.36 8.56 1.71
CA LEU A 112 -12.86 7.68 0.65
C LEU A 112 -12.56 8.23 -0.75
N SER A 113 -12.54 7.34 -1.74
CA SER A 113 -12.56 7.75 -3.15
C SER A 113 -13.93 8.35 -3.51
N LEU A 114 -13.99 9.22 -4.53
CA LEU A 114 -15.25 9.85 -5.00
C LEU A 114 -16.39 8.87 -5.20
N HIS A 115 -16.07 7.72 -5.79
CA HIS A 115 -17.05 6.70 -6.12
C HIS A 115 -17.66 6.10 -4.85
N VAL A 116 -16.82 5.70 -3.89
CA VAL A 116 -17.27 5.14 -2.60
C VAL A 116 -17.97 6.21 -1.76
N TYR A 117 -17.45 7.44 -1.74
CA TYR A 117 -18.08 8.57 -1.08
C TYR A 117 -19.51 8.80 -1.58
N ARG A 118 -19.73 8.81 -2.91
CA ARG A 118 -21.08 8.97 -3.48
C ARG A 118 -22.03 7.86 -3.02
N LEU A 119 -21.60 6.61 -2.98
CA LEU A 119 -22.44 5.51 -2.53
C LEU A 119 -22.82 5.66 -1.04
N VAL A 120 -21.85 5.97 -0.18
CA VAL A 120 -22.07 6.11 1.26
C VAL A 120 -22.92 7.34 1.57
N ARG A 121 -22.69 8.46 0.87
CA ARG A 121 -23.47 9.69 1.01
C ARG A 121 -24.96 9.46 0.79
N GLU A 122 -25.34 8.78 -0.28
CA GLU A 122 -26.77 8.53 -0.57
C GLU A 122 -27.43 7.67 0.52
N GLN A 123 -26.70 6.68 1.05
CA GLN A 123 -27.17 5.85 2.16
C GLN A 123 -27.30 6.64 3.46
N TYR A 124 -26.32 7.52 3.75
CA TYR A 124 -26.36 8.40 4.91
C TYR A 124 -27.53 9.38 4.85
N LYS A 125 -27.76 10.03 3.69
CA LYS A 125 -28.92 10.91 3.49
C LYS A 125 -30.25 10.19 3.64
N PHE A 126 -30.34 8.96 3.12
CA PHE A 126 -31.53 8.14 3.33
C PHE A 126 -31.71 7.81 4.81
N ALA A 127 -30.67 7.38 5.52
CA ALA A 127 -30.74 7.03 6.93
C ALA A 127 -31.13 8.21 7.84
N CYS A 128 -30.75 9.44 7.48
CA CYS A 128 -31.16 10.65 8.18
C CYS A 128 -32.56 11.15 7.78
N SER A 129 -33.19 10.58 6.76
CA SER A 129 -34.53 10.98 6.31
C SER A 129 -35.62 10.39 7.20
N ALA A 130 -36.76 11.09 7.32
CA ALA A 130 -37.93 10.61 8.05
C ALA A 130 -38.57 9.34 7.44
N GLU A 131 -38.19 8.98 6.22
CA GLU A 131 -38.68 7.82 5.49
C GLU A 131 -37.89 6.54 5.82
N ALA A 132 -36.77 6.65 6.52
CA ALA A 132 -35.95 5.49 6.89
C ALA A 132 -36.63 4.65 7.98
N SER A 133 -36.99 3.42 7.60
CA SER A 133 -37.40 2.36 8.52
C SER A 133 -36.53 1.13 8.30
N TYR A 134 -35.92 0.64 9.37
CA TYR A 134 -35.06 -0.54 9.37
C TYR A 134 -35.62 -1.61 10.30
N GLU A 135 -35.82 -2.82 9.77
CA GLU A 135 -36.11 -3.99 10.60
C GLU A 135 -34.81 -4.60 11.08
N VAL A 136 -34.55 -4.56 12.40
CA VAL A 136 -33.34 -5.12 13.01
C VAL A 136 -33.72 -6.27 13.92
N ARG A 137 -32.91 -7.33 13.90
CA ARG A 137 -33.05 -8.46 14.82
C ARG A 137 -32.00 -8.34 15.92
N ILE A 138 -32.45 -8.14 17.15
CA ILE A 138 -31.60 -8.13 18.35
C ILE A 138 -32.05 -9.32 19.21
N ASP A 139 -31.14 -10.25 19.50
CA ASP A 139 -31.37 -11.44 20.33
C ASP A 139 -32.64 -12.24 19.95
N GLY A 140 -32.87 -12.41 18.64
CA GLY A 140 -34.02 -13.15 18.11
C GLY A 140 -35.34 -12.37 18.09
N THR A 141 -35.37 -11.15 18.64
CA THR A 141 -36.54 -10.27 18.64
C THR A 141 -36.45 -9.27 17.48
N ARG A 142 -37.56 -9.12 16.73
CA ARG A 142 -37.68 -8.15 15.64
C ARG A 142 -38.05 -6.78 16.20
N VAL A 143 -37.23 -5.78 15.92
CA VAL A 143 -37.42 -4.38 16.35
C VAL A 143 -37.33 -3.48 15.13
N GLU A 144 -38.25 -2.51 15.02
CA GLU A 144 -38.24 -1.50 13.97
C GLU A 144 -37.48 -0.25 14.48
N LEU A 145 -36.43 0.15 13.77
CA LEU A 145 -35.70 1.38 14.02
C LEU A 145 -36.17 2.45 13.03
N ARG A 146 -36.58 3.60 13.55
CA ARG A 146 -36.87 4.81 12.78
C ARG A 146 -36.10 5.98 13.37
N VAL A 147 -35.81 6.97 12.53
CA VAL A 147 -35.22 8.23 12.98
C VAL A 147 -36.17 8.86 14.01
N PRO A 148 -35.70 9.27 15.19
CA PRO A 148 -36.55 9.94 16.17
C PRO A 148 -37.13 11.21 15.54
N SER A 149 -38.45 11.33 15.47
CA SER A 149 -39.08 12.63 15.22
C SER A 149 -38.66 13.52 16.37
N GLU A 150 -37.97 14.63 16.08
CA GLU A 150 -37.68 15.64 17.09
C GLU A 150 -38.97 15.94 17.86
N ARG A 151 -38.93 15.74 19.18
CA ARG A 151 -40.01 16.16 20.07
C ARG A 151 -39.90 17.68 20.20
N ASP A 152 -41.01 18.35 19.96
CA ASP A 152 -41.25 19.77 20.30
C ASP A 152 -40.79 20.13 21.72
#